data_AF-A0A9P5MLD1-F1
#
_entry.id   AF-A0A9P5MLD1-F1
#
_cell.length_a   1.000
_cell.length_b   1.000
_cell.length_c   1.000
_cell.angle_alpha   90.00
_cell.angle_beta   90.00
_cell.angle_gamma   90.00
#
_symmetry.space_group_name_H-M   'P 1'
#
loop_
_entity.id
_entity.type
_entity.pdbx_description
1 polymer ?
#
loop_
_entity_poly.entity_id
_entity_poly.type
_entity_poly.pdbx_seq_one_letter_code
_entity_poly.pdbx_strand_id
1 'polypeptide(L)'
;MGRQMYIDLDLHFSDGVSEAFMTASKSPSVLTLSIHHAAPGFYPTSPHAALTPVDTPNPFNLAIPLLEGASNDSLHYVWKNCVVPVKDAFSPDFVVLQCGVDGLAGDPCAVWNLGLDVSSAGSLGNVVGDVINWGVPTLLLGGGGYDSPNAARAWAYLTSVACGSPLALDTSIPEHSAFPQYAPSFMLEVLPGNRLDLNTPEYLTTIENNFNELAARIKALCNT
;
A
#
# COMPACT_ATOMS: atom_id res chain seq x y z
N MET A 1 -0.74 -15.75 21.22
CA MET A 1 -1.56 -15.12 20.17
C MET A 1 -0.76 -15.20 18.88
N GLY A 2 -1.43 -15.33 17.72
CA GLY A 2 -0.74 -15.29 16.43
C GLY A 2 -0.15 -13.91 16.15
N ARG A 3 0.57 -13.77 15.03
CA ARG A 3 1.14 -12.51 14.53
C ARG A 3 0.18 -11.83 13.56
N GLN A 4 -0.10 -10.55 13.75
CA GLN A 4 -0.94 -9.72 12.90
C GLN A 4 -0.06 -8.72 12.14
N MET A 5 -0.22 -8.64 10.82
CA MET A 5 0.44 -7.61 10.01
C MET A 5 -0.59 -6.63 9.49
N TYR A 6 -0.38 -5.35 9.77
CA TYR A 6 -1.14 -4.25 9.18
C TYR A 6 -0.30 -3.65 8.04
N ILE A 7 -0.86 -3.65 6.83
CA ILE A 7 -0.26 -3.04 5.64
C ILE A 7 -1.15 -1.89 5.21
N ASP A 8 -0.54 -0.72 5.02
CA ASP A 8 -1.23 0.48 4.58
C ASP A 8 -0.76 0.91 3.20
N LEU A 9 -1.72 1.01 2.26
CA LEU A 9 -1.53 1.46 0.89
C LEU A 9 -2.10 2.87 0.64
N ASP A 10 -2.66 3.52 1.65
CA ASP A 10 -3.10 4.91 1.58
C ASP A 10 -1.96 5.84 1.20
N LEU A 11 -2.27 6.91 0.48
CA LEU A 11 -1.28 7.94 0.18
C LEU A 11 -0.69 8.54 1.47
N HIS A 12 -1.47 8.60 2.54
CA HIS A 12 -1.08 9.22 3.80
C HIS A 12 -0.46 8.21 4.76
N PHE A 13 0.50 8.66 5.57
CA PHE A 13 1.08 7.80 6.59
C PHE A 13 0.03 7.36 7.62
N SER A 14 0.05 6.08 7.97
CA SER A 14 -0.84 5.44 8.95
C SER A 14 -0.53 5.80 10.42
N ASP A 15 -0.40 7.08 10.73
CA ASP A 15 0.02 7.59 12.04
C ASP A 15 -0.77 7.01 13.21
N GLY A 16 -2.10 6.96 13.13
CA GLY A 16 -2.96 6.44 14.20
C GLY A 16 -2.71 4.96 14.51
N VAL A 17 -2.54 4.12 13.48
CA VAL A 17 -2.27 2.68 13.68
C VAL A 17 -0.82 2.48 14.13
N SER A 18 0.12 3.25 13.56
CA SER A 18 1.51 3.27 13.99
C SER A 18 1.62 3.62 15.48
N GLU A 19 1.00 4.69 15.94
CA GLU A 19 1.03 5.10 17.35
C GLU A 19 0.35 4.09 18.27
N ALA A 20 -0.80 3.54 17.87
CA ALA A 20 -1.55 2.58 18.68
C ALA A 20 -0.78 1.29 18.97
N PHE A 21 0.07 0.84 18.03
CA PHE A 21 0.87 -0.38 18.17
C PHE A 21 2.35 -0.10 18.42
N MET A 22 2.72 1.15 18.66
CA MET A 22 4.07 1.51 19.09
C MET A 22 4.33 0.89 20.47
N THR A 23 5.30 -0.03 20.55
CA THR A 23 5.60 -0.74 21.79
C THR A 23 7.09 -0.88 22.02
N ALA A 24 7.49 -0.87 23.30
CA ALA A 24 8.84 -1.21 23.72
C ALA A 24 9.07 -2.74 23.80
N SER A 25 8.04 -3.55 23.52
CA SER A 25 8.15 -5.00 23.51
C SER A 25 9.10 -5.46 22.40
N LYS A 26 10.02 -6.37 22.74
CA LYS A 26 10.93 -7.00 21.77
C LYS A 26 10.28 -8.15 20.99
N SER A 27 9.05 -8.54 21.34
CA SER A 27 8.26 -9.57 20.67
C SER A 27 6.80 -9.09 20.57
N PRO A 28 6.49 -8.14 19.68
CA PRO A 28 5.13 -7.69 19.48
C PRO A 28 4.35 -8.70 18.63
N SER A 29 3.06 -8.83 18.95
CA SER A 29 2.13 -9.61 18.12
C SER A 29 1.70 -8.85 16.86
N VAL A 30 1.97 -7.54 16.76
CA VAL A 30 1.54 -6.68 15.66
C VAL A 30 2.74 -6.04 14.99
N LEU A 31 2.78 -6.09 13.65
CA LEU A 31 3.68 -5.30 12.81
C LEU A 31 2.84 -4.34 11.96
N THR A 32 3.22 -3.07 11.92
CA THR A 32 2.61 -2.05 11.06
C THR A 32 3.59 -1.66 9.97
N LEU A 33 3.17 -1.69 8.70
CA LEU A 33 3.98 -1.25 7.56
C LEU A 33 3.14 -0.33 6.68
N SER A 34 3.59 0.90 6.51
CA SER A 34 2.92 1.88 5.65
C SER A 34 3.82 2.28 4.48
N ILE A 35 3.26 2.26 3.28
CA ILE A 35 3.84 2.83 2.07
C ILE A 35 3.04 4.09 1.77
N HIS A 36 3.67 5.25 1.82
CA HIS A 36 2.96 6.54 1.77
C HIS A 36 3.83 7.63 1.16
N HIS A 37 3.23 8.76 0.80
CA HIS A 37 3.99 9.94 0.44
C HIS A 37 4.47 10.66 1.70
N ALA A 38 5.74 11.07 1.71
CA ALA A 38 6.27 11.94 2.75
C ALA A 38 7.01 13.13 2.14
N ALA A 39 6.58 14.33 2.51
CA ALA A 39 7.23 15.58 2.16
C ALA A 39 7.00 16.62 3.27
N PRO A 40 7.86 17.64 3.40
CA PRO A 40 7.63 18.73 4.35
C PRO A 40 6.25 19.36 4.18
N GLY A 41 5.41 19.29 5.22
CA GLY A 41 4.05 19.85 5.22
C GLY A 41 2.96 18.93 4.65
N PHE A 42 3.31 17.74 4.15
CA PHE A 42 2.33 16.73 3.77
C PHE A 42 1.73 16.07 5.02
N TYR A 43 0.41 15.82 5.01
CA TYR A 43 -0.30 15.25 6.15
C TYR A 43 -0.16 13.72 6.17
N PRO A 44 -0.17 13.07 7.34
CA PRO A 44 0.04 13.67 8.65
C PRO A 44 1.51 14.06 8.85
N THR A 45 1.75 15.15 9.58
CA THR A 45 3.10 15.51 10.00
C THR A 45 3.50 14.63 11.18
N SER A 46 4.08 13.46 10.89
CA SER A 46 4.56 12.52 11.91
C SER A 46 6.07 12.30 11.82
N PRO A 47 6.80 12.24 12.95
CA PRO A 47 8.22 11.86 12.94
C PRO A 47 8.43 10.40 12.50
N HIS A 48 7.38 9.57 12.53
CA HIS A 48 7.43 8.16 12.13
C HIS A 48 7.13 7.94 10.63
N ALA A 49 6.76 8.98 9.89
CA ALA A 49 6.56 8.92 8.44
C ALA A 49 7.89 8.93 7.64
N ALA A 50 9.02 9.23 8.29
CA ALA A 50 10.32 9.12 7.64
C ALA A 50 10.72 7.65 7.47
N LEU A 51 11.64 7.39 6.52
CA LEU A 51 12.17 6.04 6.28
C LEU A 51 12.67 5.44 7.59
N THR A 52 12.13 4.29 7.98
CA THR A 52 12.45 3.67 9.28
C THR A 52 13.94 3.40 9.38
N PRO A 53 14.65 3.89 10.42
CA PRO A 53 16.07 3.63 10.59
C PRO A 53 16.36 2.17 10.90
N VAL A 54 17.44 1.64 10.33
CA VAL A 54 17.92 0.26 10.56
C VAL A 54 18.12 -0.02 12.05
N ASP A 55 18.53 0.94 12.86
CA ASP A 55 18.84 0.81 14.28
C ASP A 55 17.64 1.12 15.19
N THR A 56 16.43 1.27 14.62
CA THR A 56 15.21 1.55 15.39
C THR A 56 15.04 0.60 16.58
N PRO A 57 14.66 1.10 17.77
CA PRO A 57 14.37 0.25 18.91
C PRO A 57 13.10 -0.60 18.70
N ASN A 58 12.21 -0.20 17.77
CA ASN A 58 11.00 -0.94 17.42
C ASN A 58 11.00 -1.29 15.92
N PRO A 59 11.56 -2.45 15.52
CA PRO A 59 11.62 -2.87 14.12
C PRO A 59 10.28 -3.43 13.58
N PHE A 60 9.17 -3.26 14.31
CA PHE A 60 7.84 -3.73 13.92
C PHE A 60 6.89 -2.57 13.57
N ASN A 61 7.39 -1.34 13.56
CA ASN A 61 6.66 -0.17 13.10
C ASN A 61 7.46 0.47 11.97
N LEU A 62 6.99 0.24 10.75
CA LEU A 62 7.74 0.42 9.52
C LEU A 62 7.07 1.44 8.60
N ALA A 63 7.89 2.30 8.00
CA ALA A 63 7.51 3.38 7.12
C ALA A 63 8.39 3.35 5.87
N ILE A 64 7.75 3.27 4.71
CA ILE A 64 8.35 3.40 3.38
C ILE A 64 7.82 4.70 2.78
N PRO A 65 8.54 5.83 2.92
CA PRO A 65 8.18 7.06 2.24
C PRO A 65 8.54 6.92 0.75
N LEU A 66 7.60 7.26 -0.14
CA LEU A 66 7.86 7.48 -1.55
C LEU A 66 7.71 8.96 -1.89
N LEU A 67 8.46 9.40 -2.88
CA LEU A 67 8.42 10.75 -3.42
C LEU A 67 7.22 10.93 -4.37
N GLU A 68 6.99 12.18 -4.77
CA GLU A 68 5.95 12.51 -5.73
C GLU A 68 6.10 11.69 -7.03
N GLY A 69 4.97 11.36 -7.62
CA GLY A 69 4.95 10.63 -8.89
C GLY A 69 5.19 9.13 -8.79
N ALA A 70 5.22 8.56 -7.58
CA ALA A 70 5.29 7.12 -7.41
C ALA A 70 4.30 6.41 -8.35
N SER A 71 4.87 5.56 -9.20
CA SER A 71 4.19 4.80 -10.23
C SER A 71 4.07 3.33 -9.85
N ASN A 72 3.44 2.54 -10.72
CA ASN A 72 3.43 1.09 -10.60
C ASN A 72 4.85 0.50 -10.47
N ASP A 73 5.85 1.06 -11.18
CA ASP A 73 7.22 0.56 -11.11
C ASP A 73 7.84 0.81 -9.72
N SER A 74 7.61 2.00 -9.15
CA SER A 74 8.06 2.36 -7.80
C SER A 74 7.42 1.47 -6.75
N LEU A 75 6.09 1.28 -6.82
CA LEU A 75 5.37 0.41 -5.90
C LEU A 75 5.78 -1.05 -6.08
N HIS A 76 5.97 -1.54 -7.32
CA HIS A 76 6.47 -2.89 -7.59
C HIS A 76 7.82 -3.13 -6.94
N TYR A 77 8.74 -2.16 -7.07
CA TYR A 77 10.09 -2.26 -6.53
C TYR A 77 10.06 -2.42 -5.01
N VAL A 78 9.41 -1.50 -4.29
CA VAL A 78 9.36 -1.58 -2.82
C VAL A 78 8.52 -2.74 -2.33
N TRP A 79 7.47 -3.13 -3.04
CA TRP A 79 6.66 -4.29 -2.70
C TRP A 79 7.50 -5.57 -2.69
N LYS A 80 8.19 -5.82 -3.81
CA LYS A 80 9.01 -7.03 -3.99
C LYS A 80 10.24 -7.05 -3.10
N ASN A 81 10.93 -5.91 -2.97
CA ASN A 81 12.24 -5.86 -2.31
C ASN A 81 12.17 -5.46 -0.83
N CYS A 82 11.03 -4.96 -0.33
CA CYS A 82 10.88 -4.53 1.07
C CYS A 82 9.71 -5.23 1.76
N VAL A 83 8.49 -5.13 1.20
CA VAL A 83 7.27 -5.64 1.85
C VAL A 83 7.28 -7.16 1.94
N VAL A 84 7.55 -7.85 0.82
CA VAL A 84 7.58 -9.32 0.78
C VAL A 84 8.65 -9.90 1.73
N PRO A 85 9.92 -9.41 1.73
CA PRO A 85 10.91 -9.84 2.72
C PRO A 85 10.51 -9.60 4.18
N VAL A 86 9.89 -8.46 4.49
CA VAL A 86 9.37 -8.19 5.83
C VAL A 86 8.25 -9.15 6.20
N LYS A 87 7.30 -9.38 5.30
CA LYS A 87 6.21 -10.34 5.49
C LYS A 87 6.75 -11.75 5.72
N ASP A 88 7.78 -12.17 4.99
CA ASP A 88 8.38 -13.50 5.16
C ASP A 88 9.18 -13.61 6.47
N ALA A 89 9.86 -12.53 6.87
CA ALA A 89 10.57 -12.46 8.15
C ALA A 89 9.61 -12.47 9.35
N PHE A 90 8.50 -11.75 9.26
CA PHE A 90 7.50 -11.65 10.31
C PHE A 90 6.56 -12.86 10.33
N SER A 91 6.30 -13.49 9.18
CA SER A 91 5.42 -14.67 9.05
C SER A 91 4.05 -14.45 9.73
N PRO A 92 3.20 -13.56 9.20
CA PRO A 92 1.91 -13.24 9.82
C PRO A 92 0.91 -14.39 9.74
N ASP A 93 0.11 -14.54 10.79
CA ASP A 93 -1.05 -15.45 10.85
C ASP A 93 -2.35 -14.76 10.42
N PHE A 94 -2.35 -13.42 10.35
CA PHE A 94 -3.46 -12.59 9.91
C PHE A 94 -2.95 -11.29 9.28
N VAL A 95 -3.61 -10.81 8.23
CA VAL A 95 -3.30 -9.52 7.60
C VAL A 95 -4.51 -8.59 7.66
N VAL A 96 -4.29 -7.33 8.04
CA VAL A 96 -5.19 -6.22 7.77
C VAL A 96 -4.56 -5.41 6.65
N LEU A 97 -5.25 -5.28 5.52
CA LEU A 97 -4.81 -4.48 4.40
C LEU A 97 -5.73 -3.27 4.27
N GLN A 98 -5.19 -2.10 4.51
CA GLN A 98 -5.86 -0.84 4.22
C GLN A 98 -5.67 -0.55 2.73
N CYS A 99 -6.78 -0.44 1.99
CA CYS A 99 -6.81 -0.25 0.55
C CYS A 99 -7.25 1.17 0.19
N GLY A 100 -6.57 2.18 0.74
CA GLY A 100 -6.67 3.56 0.31
C GLY A 100 -6.38 3.70 -1.17
N VAL A 101 -7.14 4.55 -1.85
CA VAL A 101 -7.14 4.70 -3.32
C VAL A 101 -6.83 6.14 -3.74
N ASP A 102 -6.46 7.01 -2.81
CA ASP A 102 -6.01 8.39 -3.07
C ASP A 102 -4.60 8.49 -3.67
N GLY A 103 -3.87 7.37 -3.74
CA GLY A 103 -2.65 7.23 -4.53
C GLY A 103 -2.89 6.97 -6.03
N LEU A 104 -4.13 6.69 -6.45
CA LEU A 104 -4.46 6.42 -7.84
C LEU A 104 -4.31 7.65 -8.73
N ALA A 105 -3.98 7.40 -10.00
CA ALA A 105 -4.02 8.42 -11.03
C ALA A 105 -5.40 9.09 -11.10
N GLY A 106 -5.41 10.43 -11.09
CA GLY A 106 -6.62 11.24 -11.18
C GLY A 106 -7.23 11.67 -9.84
N ASP A 107 -6.73 11.17 -8.70
CA ASP A 107 -7.21 11.61 -7.40
C ASP A 107 -6.90 13.11 -7.14
N PRO A 108 -7.80 13.89 -6.50
CA PRO A 108 -7.59 15.29 -6.14
C PRO A 108 -6.36 15.57 -5.29
N CYS A 109 -5.88 14.61 -4.48
CA CYS A 109 -4.60 14.73 -3.78
C CYS A 109 -3.46 15.00 -4.76
N ALA A 110 -3.54 14.41 -5.96
CA ALA A 110 -2.65 14.69 -7.07
C ALA A 110 -1.18 14.63 -6.62
N VAL A 111 -0.77 13.49 -6.06
CA VAL A 111 0.62 13.23 -5.60
C VAL A 111 1.25 12.06 -6.33
N TRP A 112 0.57 10.92 -6.41
CA TRP A 112 1.05 9.70 -7.06
C TRP A 112 0.36 9.45 -8.40
N ASN A 113 0.73 8.35 -9.06
CA ASN A 113 0.24 7.97 -10.38
C ASN A 113 0.06 6.45 -10.48
N LEU A 114 -0.55 5.84 -9.45
CA LEU A 114 -0.77 4.40 -9.40
C LEU A 114 -1.91 3.99 -10.35
N GLY A 115 -1.76 2.82 -10.95
CA GLY A 115 -2.78 2.13 -11.72
C GLY A 115 -3.53 1.09 -10.89
N LEU A 116 -4.60 0.56 -11.48
CA LEU A 116 -5.51 -0.38 -10.82
C LEU A 116 -5.36 -1.84 -11.28
N ASP A 117 -4.88 -2.08 -12.50
CA ASP A 117 -4.93 -3.40 -13.15
C ASP A 117 -4.05 -4.47 -12.48
N VAL A 118 -4.63 -5.57 -12.03
CA VAL A 118 -3.92 -6.76 -11.50
C VAL A 118 -2.82 -7.29 -12.42
N SER A 119 -2.97 -7.11 -13.74
CA SER A 119 -1.98 -7.54 -14.74
C SER A 119 -0.72 -6.66 -14.79
N SER A 120 -0.80 -5.44 -14.26
CA SER A 120 0.30 -4.49 -14.20
C SER A 120 1.05 -4.64 -12.88
N ALA A 121 2.32 -5.04 -12.95
CA ALA A 121 3.17 -5.22 -11.77
C ALA A 121 3.22 -3.94 -10.92
N GLY A 122 2.98 -4.06 -9.61
CA GLY A 122 2.96 -2.93 -8.68
C GLY A 122 1.78 -1.98 -8.82
N SER A 123 0.75 -2.32 -9.60
CA SER A 123 -0.54 -1.64 -9.47
C SER A 123 -1.20 -1.98 -8.13
N LEU A 124 -2.24 -1.22 -7.76
CA LEU A 124 -3.00 -1.47 -6.55
C LEU A 124 -3.69 -2.84 -6.58
N GLY A 125 -4.27 -3.23 -7.73
CA GLY A 125 -4.86 -4.56 -7.92
C GLY A 125 -3.83 -5.68 -7.83
N ASN A 126 -2.60 -5.45 -8.31
CA ASN A 126 -1.54 -6.44 -8.27
C ASN A 126 -1.07 -6.71 -6.83
N VAL A 127 -0.79 -5.66 -6.04
CA VAL A 127 -0.34 -5.82 -4.66
C VAL A 127 -1.43 -6.37 -3.75
N VAL A 128 -2.69 -5.94 -3.92
CA VAL A 128 -3.84 -6.52 -3.19
C VAL A 128 -4.02 -8.00 -3.54
N GLY A 129 -3.92 -8.35 -4.82
CA GLY A 129 -3.95 -9.73 -5.30
C GLY A 129 -2.82 -10.58 -4.70
N ASP A 130 -1.61 -10.03 -4.57
CA ASP A 130 -0.49 -10.72 -3.93
C ASP A 130 -0.77 -11.02 -2.46
N VAL A 131 -1.30 -10.06 -1.68
CA VAL A 131 -1.72 -10.29 -0.28
C VAL A 131 -2.75 -11.41 -0.16
N ILE A 132 -3.77 -11.42 -1.03
CA ILE A 132 -4.79 -12.48 -1.06
C ILE A 132 -4.15 -13.84 -1.36
N ASN A 133 -3.20 -13.88 -2.30
CA ASN A 133 -2.49 -15.10 -2.69
C ASN A 133 -1.50 -15.62 -1.64
N TRP A 134 -1.14 -14.83 -0.62
CA TRP A 134 -0.35 -15.34 0.50
C TRP A 134 -1.07 -16.43 1.29
N GLY A 135 -2.40 -16.59 1.13
CA GLY A 135 -3.18 -17.65 1.76
C GLY A 135 -3.37 -17.45 3.27
N VAL A 136 -3.12 -16.23 3.75
CA VAL A 136 -3.30 -15.82 5.15
C VAL A 136 -4.69 -15.17 5.29
N PRO A 137 -5.46 -15.44 6.35
CA PRO A 137 -6.71 -14.72 6.59
C PRO A 137 -6.49 -13.20 6.54
N THR A 138 -7.21 -12.54 5.64
CA THR A 138 -7.01 -11.12 5.32
C THR A 138 -8.29 -10.33 5.49
N LEU A 139 -8.23 -9.22 6.23
CA LEU A 139 -9.28 -8.20 6.29
C LEU A 139 -8.91 -7.03 5.37
N LEU A 140 -9.74 -6.76 4.38
CA LEU A 140 -9.62 -5.60 3.50
C LEU A 140 -10.43 -4.43 4.07
N LEU A 141 -9.80 -3.26 4.16
CA LEU A 141 -10.44 -2.00 4.54
C LEU A 141 -10.37 -1.01 3.37
N GLY A 142 -11.25 0.01 3.38
CA GLY A 142 -11.11 1.17 2.51
C GLY A 142 -10.03 2.13 3.00
N GLY A 143 -10.22 3.43 2.78
CA GLY A 143 -9.27 4.47 3.15
C GLY A 143 -9.60 5.81 2.51
N GLY A 144 -8.57 6.63 2.29
CA GLY A 144 -8.62 7.79 1.41
C GLY A 144 -9.01 7.43 -0.03
N GLY A 145 -9.52 8.41 -0.76
CA GLY A 145 -10.09 8.24 -2.09
C GLY A 145 -11.08 9.36 -2.36
N TYR A 146 -10.61 10.45 -2.95
CA TYR A 146 -11.33 11.72 -2.99
C TYR A 146 -11.92 12.03 -4.38
N ASP A 147 -11.53 11.27 -5.40
CA ASP A 147 -12.30 11.12 -6.63
C ASP A 147 -13.38 10.05 -6.42
N SER A 148 -14.62 10.45 -6.11
CA SER A 148 -15.67 9.50 -5.75
C SER A 148 -15.96 8.44 -6.84
N PRO A 149 -16.03 8.78 -8.15
CA PRO A 149 -16.09 7.78 -9.22
C PRO A 149 -14.90 6.82 -9.27
N ASN A 150 -13.66 7.32 -9.21
CA ASN A 150 -12.48 6.45 -9.28
C ASN A 150 -12.31 5.59 -8.03
N ALA A 151 -12.67 6.10 -6.84
CA ALA A 151 -12.69 5.30 -5.62
C ALA A 151 -13.72 4.16 -5.72
N ALA A 152 -14.91 4.44 -6.25
CA ALA A 152 -15.93 3.42 -6.48
C ALA A 152 -15.48 2.37 -7.50
N ARG A 153 -14.84 2.77 -8.61
CA ARG A 153 -14.22 1.84 -9.57
C ARG A 153 -13.19 0.95 -8.89
N ALA A 154 -12.29 1.56 -8.14
CA ALA A 154 -11.17 0.87 -7.50
C ALA A 154 -11.67 -0.17 -6.49
N TRP A 155 -12.55 0.19 -5.55
CA TRP A 155 -13.02 -0.77 -4.56
C TRP A 155 -13.93 -1.86 -5.15
N ALA A 156 -14.73 -1.56 -6.19
CA ALA A 156 -15.46 -2.59 -6.93
C ALA A 156 -14.49 -3.59 -7.61
N TYR A 157 -13.44 -3.07 -8.24
CA TYR A 157 -12.39 -3.88 -8.86
C TYR A 157 -11.64 -4.72 -7.82
N LEU A 158 -11.15 -4.13 -6.74
CA LEU A 158 -10.42 -4.84 -5.67
C LEU A 158 -11.30 -5.91 -5.00
N THR A 159 -12.60 -5.67 -4.89
CA THR A 159 -13.56 -6.70 -4.43
C THR A 159 -13.58 -7.89 -5.39
N SER A 160 -13.58 -7.67 -6.70
CA SER A 160 -13.51 -8.76 -7.69
C SER A 160 -12.20 -9.55 -7.61
N VAL A 161 -11.09 -8.88 -7.34
CA VAL A 161 -9.79 -9.52 -7.07
C VAL A 161 -9.87 -10.39 -5.82
N ALA A 162 -10.44 -9.89 -4.73
CA ALA A 162 -10.67 -10.64 -3.48
C ALA A 162 -11.57 -11.86 -3.66
N CYS A 163 -12.55 -11.79 -4.58
CA CYS A 163 -13.39 -12.92 -4.93
C CYS A 163 -12.71 -13.96 -5.85
N GLY A 164 -11.46 -13.74 -6.27
CA GLY A 164 -10.72 -14.64 -7.16
C GLY A 164 -11.18 -14.60 -8.63
N SER A 165 -11.97 -13.60 -9.00
CA SER A 165 -12.45 -13.40 -10.37
C SER A 165 -12.34 -11.91 -10.75
N PRO A 166 -11.12 -11.39 -10.97
CA PRO A 166 -10.93 -9.99 -11.34
C PRO A 166 -11.77 -9.62 -12.57
N LEU A 167 -12.51 -8.52 -12.47
CA LEU A 167 -13.24 -7.95 -13.60
C LEU A 167 -12.24 -7.41 -14.64
N ALA A 168 -12.64 -7.39 -15.92
CA ALA A 168 -11.85 -6.68 -16.93
C ALA A 168 -12.04 -5.16 -16.75
N LEU A 169 -11.00 -4.35 -16.94
CA LEU A 169 -11.11 -2.89 -16.73
C LEU A 169 -11.99 -2.18 -17.78
N ASP A 170 -12.20 -2.80 -18.94
CA ASP A 170 -13.16 -2.36 -19.95
C ASP A 170 -14.61 -2.79 -19.66
N THR A 171 -14.87 -3.39 -18.49
CA THR A 171 -16.23 -3.70 -18.04
C THR A 171 -17.06 -2.43 -17.93
N SER A 172 -18.22 -2.40 -18.58
CA SER A 172 -19.17 -1.28 -18.47
C SER A 172 -19.76 -1.17 -17.07
N ILE A 173 -19.84 0.05 -16.57
CA ILE A 173 -20.51 0.36 -15.32
C ILE A 173 -22.01 0.07 -15.48
N PRO A 174 -22.63 -0.73 -14.60
CA PRO A 174 -24.07 -0.95 -14.65
C PRO A 174 -24.86 0.34 -14.38
N GLU A 175 -26.04 0.46 -15.00
CA GLU A 175 -26.95 1.59 -14.76
C GLU A 175 -27.34 1.68 -13.28
N HIS A 176 -27.15 2.86 -12.69
CA HIS A 176 -27.55 3.20 -11.32
C HIS A 176 -27.65 4.73 -11.16
N SER A 177 -28.11 5.22 -10.01
CA SER A 177 -28.32 6.66 -9.77
C SER A 177 -27.07 7.55 -9.97
N ALA A 178 -25.87 7.03 -9.71
CA ALA A 178 -24.61 7.76 -9.89
C ALA A 178 -23.97 7.59 -11.28
N PHE A 179 -24.65 6.93 -12.23
CA PHE A 179 -24.06 6.53 -13.53
C PHE A 179 -23.49 7.70 -14.34
N PRO A 180 -24.14 8.89 -14.36
CA PRO A 180 -23.57 10.05 -15.06
C PRO A 180 -22.18 10.50 -14.56
N GLN A 181 -21.79 10.14 -13.33
CA GLN A 181 -20.48 10.51 -12.76
C GLN A 181 -19.33 9.69 -13.36
N TYR A 182 -19.63 8.60 -14.07
CA TYR A 182 -18.62 7.72 -14.68
C TYR A 182 -18.27 8.13 -16.12
N ALA A 183 -18.80 9.25 -16.59
CA ALA A 183 -18.41 9.84 -17.87
C ALA A 183 -16.90 10.16 -17.93
N PRO A 184 -16.30 10.20 -19.12
CA PRO A 184 -16.93 9.95 -20.43
C PRO A 184 -16.93 8.47 -20.84
N SER A 185 -16.13 7.61 -20.20
CA SER A 185 -15.95 6.21 -20.65
C SER A 185 -17.09 5.29 -20.20
N PHE A 186 -17.67 5.54 -19.01
CA PHE A 186 -18.62 4.64 -18.36
C PHE A 186 -18.08 3.21 -18.17
N MET A 187 -16.75 3.08 -18.08
CA MET A 187 -16.04 1.82 -17.84
C MET A 187 -15.39 1.79 -16.44
N LEU A 188 -14.97 0.62 -16.01
CA LEU A 188 -14.30 0.37 -14.73
C LEU A 188 -12.84 0.88 -14.69
N GLU A 189 -12.25 1.22 -15.83
CA GLU A 189 -10.86 1.66 -15.94
C GLU A 189 -10.56 2.93 -15.14
N VAL A 190 -9.33 2.99 -14.61
CA VAL A 190 -8.70 4.22 -14.10
C VAL A 190 -7.52 4.49 -15.02
N LEU A 191 -7.59 5.57 -15.78
CA LEU A 191 -6.59 5.90 -16.78
C LEU A 191 -5.30 6.42 -16.11
N PRO A 192 -4.12 6.01 -16.60
CA PRO A 192 -2.86 6.53 -16.08
C PRO A 192 -2.71 8.02 -16.40
N GLY A 193 -2.07 8.76 -15.49
CA GLY A 193 -1.59 10.12 -15.74
C GLY A 193 -0.19 10.14 -16.34
N ASN A 194 0.28 11.34 -16.70
CA ASN A 194 1.63 11.59 -17.24
C ASN A 194 2.57 12.23 -16.20
N ARG A 195 2.38 11.91 -14.92
CA ARG A 195 3.19 12.46 -13.83
C ARG A 195 4.60 11.89 -13.90
N LEU A 196 5.61 12.74 -13.71
CA LEU A 196 7.00 12.30 -13.61
C LEU A 196 7.22 11.59 -12.27
N ASP A 197 7.77 10.39 -12.30
CA ASP A 197 8.16 9.66 -11.10
C ASP A 197 9.52 10.17 -10.58
N LEU A 198 9.52 10.77 -9.38
CA LEU A 198 10.73 11.30 -8.75
C LEU A 198 11.49 10.24 -7.91
N ASN A 199 10.95 9.02 -7.80
CA ASN A 199 11.57 7.92 -7.07
C ASN A 199 12.67 7.26 -7.91
N THR A 200 13.86 7.87 -7.92
CA THR A 200 14.96 7.36 -8.73
C THR A 200 15.41 5.97 -8.27
N PRO A 201 16.04 5.17 -9.15
CA PRO A 201 16.58 3.86 -8.76
C PRO A 201 17.52 3.92 -7.55
N GLU A 202 18.33 4.98 -7.42
CA GLU A 202 19.23 5.17 -6.29
C GLU A 202 18.47 5.39 -4.97
N TYR A 203 17.38 6.16 -5.03
CA TYR A 203 16.50 6.37 -3.87
C TYR A 203 15.84 5.05 -3.45
N LEU A 204 15.25 4.32 -4.40
CA LEU A 204 14.61 3.03 -4.13
C LEU A 204 15.60 1.97 -3.60
N THR A 205 16.83 1.96 -4.12
CA THR A 205 17.92 1.09 -3.62
C THR A 205 18.29 1.42 -2.17
N THR A 206 18.22 2.71 -1.78
CA THR A 206 18.47 3.12 -0.40
C THR A 206 17.41 2.56 0.55
N ILE A 207 16.13 2.59 0.14
CA ILE A 207 15.02 2.00 0.88
C ILE A 207 15.21 0.48 1.00
N GLU A 208 15.51 -0.19 -0.11
CA GLU A 208 15.74 -1.64 -0.14
C GLU A 208 16.85 -2.07 0.82
N ASN A 209 18.02 -1.44 0.77
CA ASN A 209 19.14 -1.81 1.64
C ASN A 209 18.75 -1.71 3.12
N ASN A 210 18.02 -0.66 3.49
CA ASN A 210 17.52 -0.48 4.84
C ASN A 210 16.51 -1.58 5.24
N PHE A 211 15.54 -1.86 4.38
CA PHE A 211 14.52 -2.88 4.65
C PHE A 211 15.06 -4.31 4.64
N ASN A 212 16.12 -4.60 3.89
CA ASN A 212 16.82 -5.88 3.96
C ASN A 212 17.44 -6.12 5.35
N GLU A 213 18.05 -5.09 5.95
CA GLU A 213 18.58 -5.17 7.31
C GLU A 213 17.46 -5.27 8.35
N LEU A 214 16.38 -4.50 8.21
CA LEU A 214 15.20 -4.58 9.08
C LEU A 214 14.54 -5.96 9.02
N ALA A 215 14.36 -6.54 7.82
CA ALA A 215 13.81 -7.89 7.66
C ALA A 215 14.69 -8.95 8.35
N ALA A 216 16.02 -8.84 8.25
CA ALA A 216 16.93 -9.73 8.98
C ALA A 216 16.78 -9.60 10.50
N ARG A 217 16.65 -8.36 11.02
CA ARG A 217 16.40 -8.09 12.45
C ARG A 217 15.06 -8.67 12.92
N ILE A 218 13.98 -8.44 12.17
CA ILE A 218 12.64 -8.97 12.45
C ILE A 218 12.67 -10.50 12.52
N LYS A 219 13.31 -11.15 11.53
CA LYS A 219 13.45 -12.61 11.49
C LYS A 219 14.20 -13.15 12.71
N ALA A 220 15.27 -12.47 13.14
CA ALA A 220 16.01 -12.86 14.35
C ALA A 220 15.14 -12.77 15.60
N LEU A 221 14.33 -11.71 15.74
CA LEU A 221 13.46 -11.50 16.90
C LEU A 221 12.22 -12.41 16.91
N CYS A 222 11.73 -12.84 15.75
CA CYS A 222 10.57 -13.74 15.67
C CYS A 222 10.92 -15.21 15.89
N ASN A 223 12.21 -15.58 15.77
CA ASN A 223 12.70 -16.95 15.96
C ASN A 223 13.20 -17.24 17.39
N THR A 224 13.17 -16.25 18.29
CA THR A 224 13.52 -16.38 19.72
C THR A 224 12.27 -16.53 20.57
#